data_AF-A0A0R3MBC4-F1
#
_entry.id   AF-A0A0R3MBC4-F1
#
_cell.length_a   1.000
_cell.length_b   1.000
_cell.length_c   1.000
_cell.angle_alpha   90.00
_cell.angle_beta   90.00
_cell.angle_gamma   90.00
#
_symmetry.space_group_name_H-M   'P 1'
#
loop_
_entity.id
_entity.type
_entity.pdbx_description
1 polymer ?
#
loop_
_entity_poly.entity_id
_entity_poly.type
_entity_poly.pdbx_seq_one_letter_code
_entity_poly.pdbx_strand_id
1 'polypeptide(L)'
;MPVNRTIRLWSTAALFASALALGSCSTQIADMPGIGLPADAPERPKEAGGYLPVHDLPPDRNEEAMKPAELAKIQAELTAARDRQATATTAPQKPAKK
;
A
#
# COMPACT_ATOMS: atom_id res chain seq x y z
N MET A 1 12.81 -4.76 41.26
CA MET A 1 11.72 -4.09 40.51
C MET A 1 11.35 -4.89 39.23
N PRO A 2 10.67 -6.04 39.35
CA PRO A 2 10.29 -6.87 38.20
C PRO A 2 9.05 -6.34 37.44
N VAL A 3 8.16 -5.61 38.12
CA VAL A 3 6.90 -5.10 37.56
C VAL A 3 7.12 -4.07 36.43
N ASN A 4 8.15 -3.23 36.52
CA ASN A 4 8.49 -2.29 35.45
C ASN A 4 9.04 -3.00 34.20
N ARG A 5 9.68 -4.17 34.36
CA ARG A 5 10.18 -4.96 33.23
C ARG A 5 9.04 -5.65 32.49
N THR A 6 8.08 -6.22 33.21
CA THR A 6 6.93 -6.86 32.58
C THR A 6 6.06 -5.83 31.86
N ILE A 7 5.74 -4.69 32.47
CA ILE A 7 4.96 -3.62 31.83
C ILE A 7 5.64 -3.12 30.55
N ARG A 8 6.96 -2.88 30.57
CA ARG A 8 7.69 -2.48 29.36
C ARG A 8 7.62 -3.55 28.26
N LEU A 9 7.73 -4.83 28.62
CA LEU A 9 7.64 -5.94 27.68
C LEU A 9 6.27 -6.01 26.98
N TRP A 10 5.19 -5.86 27.76
CA TRP A 10 3.82 -5.81 27.23
C TRP A 10 3.59 -4.57 26.35
N SER A 11 4.16 -3.42 26.74
CA SER A 11 4.08 -2.18 25.96
C SER A 11 4.78 -2.32 24.60
N THR A 12 5.97 -2.91 24.57
CA THR A 12 6.72 -3.15 23.33
C THR A 12 6.04 -4.17 22.43
N ALA A 13 5.45 -5.22 23.02
CA ALA A 13 4.72 -6.23 22.27
C ALA A 13 3.46 -5.65 21.61
N ALA A 14 2.72 -4.80 22.33
CA ALA A 14 1.56 -4.11 21.79
C ALA A 14 1.93 -3.15 20.64
N LEU A 15 3.03 -2.40 20.79
CA LEU A 15 3.55 -1.54 19.73
C LEU A 15 3.94 -2.32 18.47
N PHE A 16 4.65 -3.44 18.63
CA PHE A 16 5.04 -4.29 17.52
C PHE A 16 3.82 -4.88 16.80
N ALA A 17 2.84 -5.41 17.54
CA ALA A 17 1.62 -5.97 16.96
C ALA A 17 0.84 -4.93 16.14
N SER A 18 0.75 -3.70 16.63
CA SER A 18 0.09 -2.60 15.91
C SER A 18 0.85 -2.20 14.64
N ALA A 19 2.19 -2.14 14.71
CA ALA A 19 3.02 -1.83 13.54
C ALA A 19 2.91 -2.90 12.44
N LEU A 20 2.85 -4.19 12.80
CA LEU A 20 2.67 -5.27 11.82
C LEU A 20 1.28 -5.24 11.18
N ALA A 21 0.23 -4.96 11.95
CA ALA A 21 -1.13 -4.89 11.41
C ALA A 21 -1.30 -3.73 10.42
N LEU A 22 -0.74 -2.55 10.74
CA LEU A 22 -0.87 -1.34 9.93
C LEU A 22 0.14 -1.27 8.76
N GLY A 23 1.33 -1.86 8.90
CA GLY A 23 2.39 -1.88 7.88
C GLY A 23 2.21 -2.92 6.77
N SER A 24 1.21 -3.79 6.90
CA SER A 24 0.98 -4.92 5.98
C SER A 24 0.67 -4.51 4.53
N CYS A 25 0.17 -3.30 4.28
CA CYS A 25 -0.12 -2.83 2.92
C CYS A 25 1.09 -2.22 2.19
N SER A 26 2.25 -2.05 2.85
CA SER A 26 3.46 -1.50 2.23
C SER A 26 4.56 -2.53 1.98
N THR A 27 4.36 -3.80 2.36
CA THR A 27 5.34 -4.84 2.11
C THR A 27 5.32 -5.27 0.64
N GLN A 28 6.45 -5.09 -0.05
CA GLN A 28 6.70 -5.58 -1.40
C GLN A 28 6.78 -7.12 -1.39
N ILE A 29 5.62 -7.78 -1.34
CA ILE A 29 5.51 -9.25 -1.39
C ILE A 29 6.06 -9.78 -2.73
N ALA A 30 6.01 -8.96 -3.78
CA ALA A 30 6.45 -9.30 -5.14
C ALA A 30 7.95 -9.66 -5.29
N ASP A 31 8.79 -9.31 -4.31
CA ASP A 31 10.25 -9.55 -4.38
C ASP A 31 10.77 -10.48 -3.27
N MET A 32 9.89 -11.11 -2.49
CA MET A 32 10.31 -11.99 -1.42
C MET A 32 10.47 -13.44 -1.90
N PRO A 33 11.70 -14.01 -1.83
CA PRO A 33 11.94 -15.37 -2.28
C PRO A 33 11.09 -16.36 -1.46
N GLY A 34 10.31 -17.19 -2.15
CA GLY A 34 9.48 -18.24 -1.55
C GLY A 34 8.03 -17.84 -1.21
N ILE A 35 7.65 -16.56 -1.26
CA ILE A 35 6.25 -16.11 -1.02
C ILE A 35 5.69 -15.31 -2.21
N GLY A 36 6.53 -14.61 -2.96
CA GLY A 36 6.10 -13.74 -4.07
C GLY A 36 5.94 -14.43 -5.43
N LEU A 37 6.49 -15.62 -5.62
CA LEU A 37 6.40 -16.38 -6.87
C LEU A 37 5.73 -17.74 -6.59
N PRO A 38 4.59 -18.08 -7.22
CA PRO A 38 4.06 -19.44 -7.18
C PRO A 38 5.10 -20.41 -7.76
N ALA A 39 5.10 -21.67 -7.29
CA ALA A 39 6.06 -22.69 -7.73
C ALA A 39 6.06 -22.95 -9.26
N ASP A 40 4.99 -22.53 -9.94
CA ASP A 40 4.80 -22.61 -11.39
C ASP A 40 5.05 -21.28 -12.13
N ALA A 41 5.54 -20.24 -11.43
CA ALA A 41 5.89 -19.00 -12.09
C ALA A 41 7.10 -19.22 -13.01
N PRO A 42 6.99 -18.89 -14.32
CA PRO A 42 8.14 -18.89 -15.20
C PRO A 42 9.26 -18.05 -14.61
N GLU A 43 10.51 -18.55 -14.66
CA GLU A 43 11.67 -17.81 -14.18
C GLU A 43 11.69 -16.45 -14.88
N ARG A 44 11.61 -15.36 -14.10
CA ARG A 44 11.62 -14.01 -14.64
C ARG A 44 12.90 -13.87 -15.48
N PRO A 45 12.81 -13.54 -16.77
CA PRO A 45 13.99 -13.38 -17.61
C PRO A 45 14.99 -12.44 -16.92
N LYS A 46 16.22 -12.91 -16.73
CA LYS A 46 17.31 -12.12 -16.10
C LYS A 46 17.72 -10.94 -16.99
N GLU A 47 17.50 -11.10 -18.29
CA GLU A 47 17.69 -10.07 -19.28
C GLU A 47 16.42 -9.24 -19.39
N ALA A 48 16.55 -7.91 -19.24
CA ALA A 48 15.50 -6.99 -19.66
C ALA A 48 15.22 -7.27 -21.14
N GLY A 49 14.00 -7.72 -21.45
CA GLY A 49 13.58 -7.93 -22.84
C GLY A 49 13.99 -6.72 -23.67
N GLY A 50 14.59 -6.97 -24.84
CA GLY A 50 15.21 -5.92 -25.67
C GLY A 50 14.32 -4.69 -25.73
N TYR A 51 14.83 -3.56 -25.23
CA TYR A 51 14.10 -2.31 -25.27
C TYR A 51 13.74 -2.00 -26.72
N LEU A 52 12.50 -1.58 -26.93
CA LEU A 52 12.13 -0.89 -28.17
C LEU A 52 13.16 0.24 -28.38
N PRO A 53 13.68 0.47 -29.60
CA PRO A 53 14.71 1.47 -29.87
C PRO A 53 14.43 2.75 -29.08
N VAL A 54 15.32 3.02 -28.12
CA VAL A 54 15.17 4.15 -27.22
C VAL A 54 15.12 5.39 -28.12
N HIS A 55 14.05 6.19 -27.97
CA HIS A 55 13.66 7.37 -28.76
C HIS A 55 12.47 7.23 -29.72
N ASP A 56 11.96 6.02 -29.98
CA ASP A 56 10.66 5.90 -30.64
C ASP A 56 9.54 6.09 -29.62
N LEU A 57 9.08 7.35 -29.48
CA LEU A 57 7.84 7.62 -28.75
C LEU A 57 6.71 6.83 -29.43
N PRO A 58 5.93 6.04 -28.67
CA PRO A 58 4.70 5.47 -29.19
C PRO A 58 3.86 6.59 -29.80
N PRO A 59 3.19 6.36 -30.93
CA PRO A 59 2.31 7.36 -31.53
C PRO A 59 1.32 7.87 -30.47
N ASP A 60 1.04 9.17 -30.52
CA ASP A 60 0.13 9.80 -29.57
C ASP A 60 -1.20 9.06 -29.54
N ARG A 61 -1.71 8.87 -28.32
CA ARG A 61 -3.02 8.24 -28.15
C ARG A 61 -4.06 9.22 -28.66
N ASN A 62 -4.68 8.89 -29.80
CA ASN A 62 -5.80 9.64 -30.35
C ASN A 62 -7.08 9.52 -29.50
N GLU A 63 -7.12 8.55 -28.58
CA GLU A 63 -8.24 8.33 -27.67
C GLU A 63 -8.05 9.17 -26.39
N GLU A 64 -9.03 10.02 -26.07
CA GLU A 64 -9.11 10.63 -24.74
C GLU A 64 -9.26 9.50 -23.70
N ALA A 65 -8.29 9.38 -22.79
CA ALA A 65 -8.25 8.31 -21.80
C ALA A 65 -9.51 8.23 -20.93
N MET A 66 -10.22 9.35 -20.78
CA MET A 66 -11.48 9.44 -20.05
C MET A 66 -12.22 10.73 -20.42
N LYS A 67 -13.55 10.67 -20.47
CA LYS A 67 -14.38 11.86 -20.71
C LYS A 67 -14.22 12.86 -19.54
N PRO A 68 -14.24 14.18 -19.79
CA PRO A 68 -14.00 15.19 -18.74
C PRO A 68 -15.03 15.13 -17.60
N ALA A 69 -16.29 14.75 -17.91
CA ALA A 69 -17.34 14.59 -16.91
C ALA A 69 -17.08 13.40 -15.96
N GLU A 70 -16.49 12.33 -16.47
CA GLU A 70 -16.16 11.14 -15.68
C GLU A 70 -14.94 11.40 -14.79
N LEU A 71 -13.94 12.13 -15.29
CA LEU A 71 -12.82 12.63 -14.48
C LEU A 71 -13.30 13.51 -13.32
N ALA A 72 -14.20 14.46 -13.59
CA ALA A 72 -14.74 15.35 -12.56
C ALA A 72 -15.48 14.56 -11.46
N LYS A 73 -16.22 13.52 -11.84
CA LYS A 73 -16.91 12.63 -10.90
C LYS A 73 -15.92 11.87 -10.03
N ILE A 74 -14.90 11.24 -10.62
CA ILE A 74 -13.88 10.48 -9.86
C ILE A 74 -13.13 11.41 -8.91
N GLN A 75 -12.78 12.61 -9.35
CA GLN A 75 -12.08 13.58 -8.49
C GLN A 75 -12.93 13.98 -7.28
N ALA A 76 -14.23 14.22 -7.46
CA ALA A 76 -15.15 14.51 -6.37
C ALA A 76 -15.23 13.35 -5.37
N GLU A 77 -15.35 12.11 -5.86
CA GLU A 77 -15.39 10.91 -5.03
C GLU A 77 -14.09 10.69 -4.24
N LEU A 78 -12.94 10.89 -4.88
CA LEU A 78 -11.62 10.76 -4.23
C LEU A 78 -11.40 11.85 -3.17
N THR A 79 -11.87 13.06 -3.42
CA THR A 79 -11.79 14.17 -2.45
C THR A 79 -12.66 13.86 -1.24
N ALA A 80 -13.92 13.48 -1.46
CA ALA A 80 -14.82 13.09 -0.38
C ALA A 80 -14.31 11.90 0.43
N ALA A 81 -13.67 10.91 -0.20
CA ALA A 81 -13.05 9.78 0.49
C ALA A 81 -11.86 10.23 1.35
N ARG A 82 -11.00 11.12 0.84
CA ARG A 82 -9.86 11.66 1.59
C ARG A 82 -10.30 12.47 2.80
N ASP A 83 -11.36 13.27 2.67
CA ASP A 83 -11.92 14.02 3.80
C ASP A 83 -12.43 13.08 4.90
N ARG A 84 -13.12 11.99 4.52
CA ARG A 84 -13.55 10.94 5.49
C ARG A 84 -12.36 10.29 6.19
N GLN A 85 -11.28 9.97 5.46
CA GLN A 85 -10.06 9.43 6.06
C GLN A 85 -9.42 10.41 7.05
N ALA A 86 -9.34 11.69 6.70
CA ALA A 86 -8.81 12.74 7.59
C ALA A 86 -9.62 12.86 8.89
N THR A 87 -10.95 12.76 8.81
CA THR A 87 -11.81 12.75 10.00
C THR A 87 -11.62 11.49 10.86
N ALA A 88 -11.40 10.32 10.25
CA ALA A 88 -11.15 9.06 10.95
C ALA A 88 -9.80 9.05 11.68
N THR A 89 -8.76 9.69 11.12
CA THR A 89 -7.46 9.84 11.78
C THR A 89 -7.51 10.81 12.97
N THR A 90 -8.45 11.75 12.98
CA THR A 90 -8.60 12.77 14.03
C THR A 90 -9.59 12.37 15.13
N ALA A 91 -10.37 11.29 14.93
CA ALA A 91 -11.30 10.80 15.94
C ALA A 91 -10.53 10.24 17.17
N PRO A 92 -10.88 10.63 18.40
CA PRO A 92 -10.23 10.11 19.59
C PRO A 92 -10.50 8.60 19.68
N GLN A 93 -9.43 7.82 19.79
CA GLN A 93 -9.53 6.37 19.99
C GLN A 93 -10.37 6.10 21.24
N LYS A 94 -11.54 5.48 21.06
CA LYS A 94 -12.36 5.03 22.19
C LYS A 94 -11.57 3.95 22.94
N PRO A 95 -11.29 4.12 24.24
CA PRO A 95 -10.46 3.17 24.97
C PRO A 95 -11.15 1.81 24.96
N ALA A 96 -10.42 0.79 24.50
CA ALA A 96 -10.83 -0.61 24.58
C ALA A 96 -11.17 -0.92 26.05
N LYS A 97 -12.43 -1.30 26.28
CA LYS A 97 -12.95 -1.60 27.62
C LYS A 97 -12.33 -2.92 28.09
N LYS A 98 -11.84 -2.89 29.33
CA LYS A 98 -11.13 -3.95 30.05
C LYS A 98 -11.88 -5.28 30.06
#